data_AF-A0A2N2FDW6-F1
#
_entry.id   AF-A0A2N2FDW6-F1
#
_cell.length_a   1.000
_cell.length_b   1.000
_cell.length_c   1.000
_cell.angle_alpha   90.00
_cell.angle_beta   90.00
_cell.angle_gamma   90.00
#
_symmetry.space_group_name_H-M   'P 1'
#
loop_
_entity.id
_entity.type
_entity.pdbx_description
1 polymer ?
#
loop_
_entity_poly.entity_id
_entity_poly.type
_entity_poly.pdbx_seq_one_letter_code
_entity_poly.pdbx_strand_id
1 'polypeptide(L)'
;AVLIAAILGNVLQIGFMFSSESLQPKFDKISPAKGFKRLFSIRSIAELFKGILKISIIGGVAYIIIRNEFDHLMPLADQSAWGMFSYIGGICFKILLYMTVVLVFLAILDYAYQRWEFEKSIRMTKQEIKDEYKNTEGDPMIKARIRRIQREMAQKRMMAEVPKADVVITNPTHLAVAIQYNPADMQAPIVVAKGADFIAEKIRNIAQENDVLIIENKPLAQVLYKIVKVNNAVPEDLYKAVAEVLAFVYEQKKIKIFG
;
A
#
# COMPACT_ATOMS: atom_id res chain seq x y z
N ALA A 1 4.65 35.42 22.65
CA ALA A 1 3.64 34.81 23.56
C ALA A 1 2.67 33.89 22.82
N VAL A 2 1.85 34.38 21.88
CA VAL A 2 0.83 33.58 21.16
C VAL A 2 1.41 32.40 20.39
N LEU A 3 2.55 32.59 19.71
CA LEU A 3 3.22 31.51 18.96
C LEU A 3 3.67 30.36 19.89
N ILE A 4 4.19 30.70 21.06
CA ILE A 4 4.68 29.75 22.06
C ILE A 4 3.50 28.98 22.68
N ALA A 5 2.41 29.68 23.00
CA ALA A 5 1.18 29.05 23.48
C ALA A 5 0.55 28.13 22.44
N ALA A 6 0.58 28.50 21.16
CA ALA A 6 0.07 27.68 20.06
C ALA A 6 0.89 26.39 19.85
N ILE A 7 2.22 26.50 19.98
CA ILE A 7 3.13 25.35 19.90
C ILE A 7 2.91 24.41 21.09
N LEU A 8 2.90 24.93 22.31
CA LEU A 8 2.66 24.14 23.53
C LEU A 8 1.29 23.46 23.51
N GLY A 9 0.24 24.18 23.07
CA GLY A 9 -1.10 23.63 22.93
C GLY A 9 -1.16 22.46 21.95
N ASN A 10 -0.51 22.58 20.79
CA ASN A 10 -0.44 21.48 19.81
C ASN A 10 0.32 20.26 20.33
N VAL A 11 1.47 20.50 20.97
CA VAL A 11 2.31 19.42 21.50
C VAL A 11 1.60 18.66 22.62
N LEU A 12 0.88 19.35 23.50
CA LEU A 12 0.10 18.73 24.58
C LEU A 12 -1.12 17.96 24.05
N GLN A 13 -1.79 18.47 23.01
CA GLN A 13 -3.04 17.90 22.52
C GLN A 13 -2.85 16.67 21.61
N ILE A 14 -1.74 16.61 20.87
CA ILE A 14 -1.53 15.61 19.80
C ILE A 14 -0.28 14.74 20.07
N GLY A 15 0.61 15.17 20.97
CA GLY A 15 1.92 14.53 21.19
C GLY A 15 2.97 14.98 20.17
N PHE A 16 4.24 14.60 20.38
CA PHE A 16 5.34 14.96 19.49
C PHE A 16 5.32 14.10 18.22
N MET A 17 4.68 14.59 17.15
CA MET A 17 4.61 13.88 15.87
C MET A 17 5.66 14.44 14.89
N PHE A 18 6.80 13.75 14.77
CA PHE A 18 7.85 14.10 13.81
C PHE A 18 7.54 13.46 12.45
N SER A 19 7.13 14.26 11.46
CA SER A 19 6.91 13.81 10.08
C SER A 19 7.87 14.55 9.14
N SER A 20 8.90 13.83 8.66
CA SER A 20 9.89 14.35 7.72
C SER A 20 9.31 14.67 6.33
N GLU A 21 8.15 14.11 5.97
CA GLU A 21 7.43 14.43 4.74
C GLU A 21 6.75 15.80 4.75
N SER A 22 6.51 16.40 5.93
CA SER A 22 5.86 17.71 6.05
C SER A 22 6.80 18.90 5.80
N LEU A 23 8.11 18.64 5.76
CA LEU A 23 9.18 19.64 5.57
C LEU A 23 9.56 19.88 4.10
N GLN A 24 9.05 19.08 3.15
CA GLN A 24 9.26 19.37 1.73
C GLN A 24 8.40 20.58 1.30
N PRO A 25 9.00 21.67 0.79
CA PRO A 25 8.25 22.78 0.22
C PRO A 25 7.57 22.33 -1.08
N LYS A 26 6.35 21.81 -0.96
CA LYS A 26 5.50 21.48 -2.12
C LYS A 26 4.95 22.79 -2.69
N PHE A 27 5.56 23.30 -3.76
CA PHE A 27 5.12 24.51 -4.48
C PHE A 27 3.66 24.43 -4.98
N ASP A 28 3.09 23.23 -5.08
CA ASP A 28 1.67 22.99 -5.35
C ASP A 28 0.70 23.54 -4.27
N LYS A 29 1.21 23.81 -3.06
CA LYS A 29 0.45 24.40 -1.94
C LYS A 29 0.47 25.94 -1.94
N ILE A 30 1.24 26.58 -2.82
CA ILE A 30 1.37 28.05 -2.96
C ILE A 30 0.55 28.55 -4.15
N SER A 31 -0.61 27.93 -4.40
CA SER A 31 -1.58 28.42 -5.37
C SER A 31 -2.53 29.39 -4.65
N PRO A 32 -2.48 30.71 -4.93
CA PRO A 32 -3.39 31.68 -4.32
C PRO A 32 -4.85 31.31 -4.57
N ALA A 33 -5.15 30.76 -5.75
CA ALA A 33 -6.49 30.29 -6.12
C ALA A 33 -6.98 29.11 -5.26
N LYS A 34 -6.12 28.13 -4.94
CA LYS A 34 -6.47 27.05 -4.00
C LYS A 34 -6.60 27.58 -2.56
N GLY A 35 -5.79 28.57 -2.19
CA GLY A 35 -5.92 29.29 -0.92
C GLY A 35 -7.25 30.01 -0.78
N PHE A 36 -7.67 30.77 -1.78
CA PHE A 36 -8.98 31.44 -1.83
C PHE A 36 -10.14 30.43 -1.82
N LYS A 37 -10.05 29.33 -2.57
CA LYS A 37 -11.08 28.26 -2.53
C LYS A 37 -11.18 27.58 -1.17
N ARG A 38 -10.08 27.49 -0.43
CA ARG A 38 -10.05 26.97 0.94
C ARG A 38 -10.66 27.96 1.93
N LEU A 39 -10.34 29.25 1.80
CA LEU A 39 -10.92 30.34 2.60
C LEU A 39 -12.42 30.56 2.33
N PHE A 40 -12.89 30.30 1.11
CA PHE A 40 -14.31 30.30 0.70
C PHE A 40 -14.94 28.91 0.72
N SER A 41 -14.36 27.96 1.45
CA SER A 41 -15.04 26.69 1.68
C SER A 41 -16.28 26.91 2.56
N ILE A 42 -17.33 26.11 2.35
CA ILE A 42 -18.53 26.10 3.20
C ILE A 42 -18.15 25.96 4.68
N ARG A 43 -17.06 25.23 4.96
CA ARG A 43 -16.48 25.06 6.30
C ARG A 43 -15.99 26.38 6.89
N SER A 44 -15.19 27.14 6.13
CA SER A 44 -14.67 28.43 6.58
C SER A 44 -15.77 29.47 6.82
N ILE A 45 -16.82 29.49 5.98
CA ILE A 45 -18.00 30.35 6.19
C ILE A 45 -18.74 29.95 7.47
N ALA A 46 -18.92 28.66 7.72
CA ALA A 46 -19.55 28.16 8.93
C ALA A 46 -18.74 28.48 10.20
N GLU A 47 -17.40 28.43 10.12
CA GLU A 47 -16.51 28.83 11.23
C GLU A 47 -16.61 30.32 11.54
N LEU A 48 -16.62 31.19 10.52
CA LEU A 48 -16.81 32.62 10.68
C LEU A 48 -18.17 32.94 11.34
N PHE A 49 -19.24 32.31 10.85
CA PHE A 49 -20.58 32.48 11.43
C PHE A 49 -20.63 32.05 12.91
N LYS A 50 -20.05 30.89 13.25
CA LYS A 50 -19.92 30.44 14.64
C LYS A 50 -19.11 31.43 15.48
N GLY A 51 -18.05 32.01 14.94
CA GLY A 51 -17.23 33.03 15.61
C GLY A 51 -18.03 34.27 15.94
N ILE A 52 -18.75 34.83 14.96
CA ILE A 52 -19.63 36.00 15.14
C ILE A 52 -20.69 35.70 16.19
N LEU A 53 -21.36 34.55 16.09
CA LEU A 53 -22.39 34.14 17.04
C LEU A 53 -21.86 34.01 18.48
N LYS A 54 -20.68 33.42 18.68
CA LYS A 54 -20.01 33.35 20.00
C LYS A 54 -19.74 34.75 20.55
N ILE A 55 -19.16 35.65 19.74
CA ILE A 55 -18.86 37.03 20.15
C ILE A 55 -20.15 37.78 20.50
N SER A 56 -21.20 37.65 19.70
CA SER A 56 -22.50 38.28 19.96
C SER A 56 -23.14 37.77 21.25
N ILE A 57 -23.07 36.47 21.54
CA ILE A 57 -23.59 35.89 22.79
C ILE A 57 -22.81 36.41 23.99
N ILE A 58 -21.47 36.34 23.94
CA ILE A 58 -20.59 36.80 25.03
C ILE A 58 -20.81 38.30 25.29
N GLY A 59 -20.81 39.12 24.22
CA GLY A 59 -21.05 40.55 24.31
C GLY A 59 -22.45 40.88 24.83
N GLY A 60 -23.47 40.13 24.40
CA GLY A 60 -24.85 40.30 24.85
C GLY A 60 -25.02 39.98 26.33
N VAL A 61 -24.46 38.86 26.81
CA VAL A 61 -24.49 38.49 28.23
C VAL A 61 -23.76 39.52 29.08
N ALA A 62 -22.57 39.95 28.65
CA ALA A 62 -21.83 41.01 29.33
C ALA A 62 -22.62 42.33 29.42
N TYR A 63 -23.23 42.74 28.29
CA TYR A 63 -24.03 43.95 28.22
C TYR A 63 -25.25 43.89 29.15
N ILE A 64 -25.97 42.77 29.20
CA ILE A 64 -27.13 42.60 30.08
C ILE A 64 -26.71 42.68 31.55
N ILE A 65 -25.61 42.01 31.94
CA ILE A 65 -25.14 42.05 33.32
C ILE A 65 -24.75 43.48 33.71
N ILE A 66 -23.96 44.16 32.87
CA ILE A 66 -23.55 45.54 33.13
C ILE A 66 -24.77 46.46 33.23
N ARG A 67 -25.71 46.37 32.28
CA ARG A 67 -26.92 47.21 32.26
C ARG A 67 -27.79 47.01 33.51
N ASN A 68 -27.92 45.79 34.01
CA ASN A 68 -28.70 45.53 35.23
C ASN A 68 -28.04 46.10 36.48
N GLU A 69 -26.71 46.20 36.50
CA GLU A 69 -25.96 46.79 37.61
C GLU A 69 -25.90 48.34 37.51
N PHE A 70 -26.20 48.93 36.35
CA PHE A 70 -26.21 50.39 36.16
C PHE A 70 -27.22 51.09 37.08
N ASP A 71 -28.39 50.49 37.30
CA ASP A 71 -29.42 51.05 38.20
C ASP A 71 -28.97 51.05 39.67
N HIS A 72 -27.97 50.23 40.01
CA HIS A 72 -27.44 50.10 41.36
C HIS A 72 -26.22 51.01 41.59
N LEU A 73 -25.78 51.77 40.58
CA LEU A 73 -24.64 52.70 40.70
C LEU A 73 -24.99 53.96 41.50
N MET A 74 -26.24 54.43 41.50
CA MET A 74 -26.64 55.62 42.24
C MET A 74 -26.42 55.49 43.76
N PRO A 75 -26.84 54.40 44.43
CA PRO A 75 -26.56 54.17 45.85
C PRO A 75 -25.08 53.98 46.21
N LEU A 76 -24.20 53.69 45.23
CA LEU A 76 -22.77 53.52 45.49
C LEU A 76 -22.03 54.84 45.77
N ALA A 77 -22.60 55.98 45.37
CA ALA A 77 -21.99 57.30 45.63
C ALA A 77 -21.91 57.62 47.14
N ASP A 78 -22.79 57.03 47.94
CA ASP A 78 -22.89 57.25 49.39
C ASP A 78 -22.13 56.20 50.23
N GLN A 79 -21.39 55.28 49.58
CA GLN A 79 -20.68 54.19 50.25
C GLN A 79 -19.22 54.54 50.59
N SER A 80 -18.69 53.90 51.64
CA SER A 80 -17.27 53.97 51.96
C SER A 80 -16.40 53.34 50.87
N ALA A 81 -15.12 53.75 50.76
CA ALA A 81 -14.17 53.23 49.77
C ALA A 81 -14.06 51.68 49.78
N TRP A 82 -14.16 51.08 50.97
CA TRP A 82 -14.15 49.62 51.13
C TRP A 82 -15.44 48.96 50.60
N GLY A 83 -16.61 49.57 50.87
CA GLY A 83 -17.90 49.11 50.36
C GLY A 83 -17.93 49.11 48.83
N MET A 84 -17.43 50.18 48.21
CA MET A 84 -17.31 50.31 46.76
C MET A 84 -16.39 49.23 46.15
N PHE A 85 -15.24 48.96 46.77
CA PHE A 85 -14.33 47.91 46.30
C PHE A 85 -14.95 46.51 46.38
N SER A 86 -15.63 46.18 47.48
CA SER A 86 -16.30 44.88 47.67
C SER A 86 -17.45 44.68 46.67
N TYR A 87 -18.20 45.74 46.35
CA TYR A 87 -19.28 45.70 45.37
C TYR A 87 -18.77 45.46 43.94
N ILE A 88 -17.75 46.22 43.52
CA ILE A 88 -17.11 46.03 42.21
C ILE A 88 -16.51 44.62 42.12
N GLY A 89 -15.85 44.14 43.17
CA GLY A 89 -15.34 42.76 43.25
C GLY A 89 -16.44 41.71 43.08
N GLY A 90 -17.60 41.92 43.71
CA GLY A 90 -18.78 41.06 43.57
C GLY A 90 -19.33 41.04 42.15
N ILE A 91 -19.44 42.21 41.49
CA ILE A 91 -19.85 42.30 40.08
C ILE A 91 -18.84 41.61 39.17
N CYS A 92 -17.55 41.83 39.36
CA CYS A 92 -16.49 41.16 38.60
C CYS A 92 -16.59 39.64 38.73
N PHE A 93 -16.80 39.13 39.94
CA PHE A 93 -16.98 37.70 40.20
C PHE A 93 -18.25 37.15 39.56
N LYS A 94 -19.36 37.90 39.62
CA LYS A 94 -20.63 37.55 38.96
C LYS A 94 -20.44 37.47 37.45
N ILE A 95 -19.86 38.49 36.81
CA ILE A 95 -19.54 38.47 35.37
C ILE A 95 -18.65 37.27 35.03
N LEU A 96 -17.60 37.02 35.80
CA LEU A 96 -16.70 35.89 35.59
C LEU A 96 -17.46 34.55 35.60
N LEU A 97 -18.33 34.34 36.59
CA LEU A 97 -19.08 33.09 36.75
C LEU A 97 -20.06 32.88 35.59
N TYR A 98 -20.85 33.89 35.23
CA TYR A 98 -21.77 33.82 34.09
C TYR A 98 -21.04 33.60 32.76
N MET A 99 -19.94 34.33 32.52
CA MET A 99 -19.12 34.16 31.31
C MET A 99 -18.53 32.76 31.23
N THR A 100 -18.06 32.21 32.36
CA THR A 100 -17.52 30.84 32.41
C THR A 100 -18.58 29.82 32.01
N VAL A 101 -19.79 29.90 32.57
CA VAL A 101 -20.89 28.99 32.22
C VAL A 101 -21.25 29.08 30.73
N VAL A 102 -21.36 30.30 30.20
CA VAL A 102 -21.66 30.52 28.77
C VAL A 102 -20.56 29.97 27.87
N LEU A 103 -19.29 30.21 28.21
CA LEU A 103 -18.15 29.71 27.44
C LEU A 103 -18.06 28.18 27.48
N VAL A 104 -18.30 27.56 28.63
CA VAL A 104 -18.34 26.10 28.77
C VAL A 104 -19.46 25.53 27.90
N PHE A 105 -20.65 26.10 27.96
CA PHE A 105 -21.77 25.67 27.11
C PHE A 105 -21.45 25.79 25.61
N LEU A 106 -20.90 26.92 25.18
CA LEU A 106 -20.48 27.13 23.79
C LEU A 106 -19.36 26.18 23.37
N ALA A 107 -18.42 25.86 24.27
CA ALA A 107 -17.33 24.92 24.01
C ALA A 107 -17.85 23.49 23.81
N ILE A 108 -18.83 23.05 24.60
CA ILE A 108 -19.47 21.74 24.44
C ILE A 108 -20.15 21.63 23.08
N LEU A 109 -20.92 22.64 22.68
CA LEU A 109 -21.58 22.66 21.37
C LEU A 109 -20.58 22.66 20.22
N ASP A 110 -19.50 23.44 20.33
CA ASP A 110 -18.46 23.50 19.30
C ASP A 110 -17.72 22.16 19.17
N TYR A 111 -17.40 21.52 20.29
CA TYR A 111 -16.79 20.19 20.32
C TYR A 111 -17.67 19.13 19.67
N ALA A 112 -18.97 19.10 20.01
CA ALA A 112 -19.93 18.16 19.42
C ALA A 112 -20.03 18.32 17.91
N TYR A 113 -20.12 19.57 17.42
CA TYR A 113 -20.12 19.86 15.99
C TYR A 113 -18.82 19.41 15.30
N GLN A 114 -17.66 19.74 15.88
CA GLN A 114 -16.36 19.35 15.31
C GLN A 114 -16.21 17.82 15.26
N ARG A 115 -16.66 17.11 16.28
CA ARG A 115 -16.63 15.64 16.32
C ARG A 115 -17.47 15.03 15.20
N TRP A 116 -18.70 15.53 15.01
CA TRP A 116 -19.58 15.09 13.93
C TRP A 116 -19.00 15.40 12.54
N GLU A 117 -18.45 16.60 12.34
CA GLU A 117 -17.83 16.99 11.08
C GLU A 117 -16.61 16.12 10.76
N PHE A 118 -15.75 15.85 11.76
CA PHE A 118 -14.61 14.96 11.60
C PHE A 118 -15.05 13.56 11.20
N GLU A 119 -16.03 12.99 11.91
CA GLU A 119 -16.54 11.67 11.62
C GLU A 119 -17.18 11.58 10.22
N LYS A 120 -17.84 12.66 9.77
CA LYS A 120 -18.35 12.74 8.40
C LYS A 120 -17.22 12.83 7.37
N SER A 121 -16.13 13.54 7.68
CA SER A 121 -15.00 13.76 6.77
C SER A 121 -14.16 12.50 6.52
N ILE A 122 -14.12 11.57 7.47
CA ILE A 122 -13.38 10.30 7.35
C ILE A 122 -14.20 9.17 6.70
N ARG A 123 -15.48 9.41 6.40
CA ARG A 123 -16.33 8.42 5.74
C ARG A 123 -15.97 8.37 4.26
N MET A 124 -15.58 7.18 3.82
CA MET A 124 -15.37 6.88 2.41
C MET A 124 -16.63 6.30 1.79
N THR A 125 -16.88 6.66 0.54
CA THR A 125 -17.90 6.05 -0.28
C THR A 125 -17.46 4.67 -0.75
N LYS A 126 -18.42 3.80 -1.09
CA LYS A 126 -18.12 2.47 -1.69
C LYS A 126 -17.28 2.59 -2.97
N GLN A 127 -17.40 3.71 -3.69
CA GLN A 127 -16.64 3.98 -4.90
C GLN A 127 -15.19 4.34 -4.57
N GLU A 128 -14.97 5.24 -3.62
CA GLU A 128 -13.62 5.61 -3.15
C GLU A 128 -12.86 4.40 -2.61
N ILE A 129 -13.50 3.52 -1.84
CA ILE A 129 -12.88 2.29 -1.33
C ILE A 129 -12.42 1.37 -2.48
N LYS A 130 -13.25 1.24 -3.53
CA LYS A 130 -12.88 0.42 -4.70
C LYS A 130 -11.71 1.02 -5.47
N ASP A 131 -11.69 2.35 -5.61
CA ASP A 131 -10.63 3.03 -6.34
C ASP A 131 -9.33 3.07 -5.53
N GLU A 132 -9.39 3.15 -4.20
CA GLU A 132 -8.25 2.99 -3.30
C GLU A 132 -7.68 1.56 -3.39
N TYR A 133 -8.52 0.53 -3.36
CA TYR A 133 -8.10 -0.87 -3.57
C TYR A 133 -7.37 -1.07 -4.90
N LYS A 134 -7.88 -0.47 -5.99
CA LYS A 134 -7.23 -0.52 -7.32
C LYS A 134 -5.89 0.20 -7.34
N ASN A 135 -5.78 1.33 -6.64
CA ASN A 135 -4.55 2.12 -6.59
C ASN A 135 -3.47 1.46 -5.71
N THR A 136 -3.84 0.79 -4.62
CA THR A 136 -2.90 0.14 -3.70
C THR A 136 -2.42 -1.22 -4.18
N GLU A 137 -3.31 -2.07 -4.71
CA GLU A 137 -2.94 -3.43 -5.16
C GLU A 137 -2.65 -3.54 -6.67
N GLY A 138 -3.00 -2.51 -7.44
CA GLY A 138 -3.00 -2.55 -8.89
C GLY A 138 -4.19 -3.32 -9.46
N ASP A 139 -4.44 -3.17 -10.77
CA ASP A 139 -5.53 -3.88 -11.44
C ASP A 139 -5.27 -5.41 -11.45
N PRO A 140 -6.17 -6.23 -10.88
CA PRO A 140 -6.07 -7.68 -10.91
C PRO A 140 -5.87 -8.25 -12.32
N MET A 141 -6.48 -7.64 -13.35
CA MET A 141 -6.32 -8.05 -14.75
C MET A 141 -4.90 -7.80 -15.23
N ILE A 142 -4.28 -6.68 -14.85
CA ILE A 142 -2.89 -6.38 -15.20
C ILE A 142 -1.95 -7.39 -14.52
N LYS A 143 -2.15 -7.69 -13.24
CA LYS A 143 -1.35 -8.69 -12.51
C LYS A 143 -1.47 -10.09 -13.12
N ALA A 144 -2.69 -10.49 -13.51
CA ALA A 144 -2.92 -11.75 -14.22
C ALA A 144 -2.24 -11.77 -15.59
N ARG A 145 -2.30 -10.66 -16.34
CA ARG A 145 -1.65 -10.50 -17.64
C ARG A 145 -0.13 -10.62 -17.53
N ILE A 146 0.49 -9.96 -16.55
CA ILE A 146 1.93 -10.04 -16.29
C ILE A 146 2.35 -11.49 -16.02
N ARG A 147 1.62 -12.21 -15.15
CA ARG A 147 1.91 -13.63 -14.87
C ARG A 147 1.80 -14.51 -16.12
N ARG A 148 0.81 -14.27 -16.98
CA ARG A 148 0.65 -15.00 -18.25
C ARG A 148 1.86 -14.77 -19.15
N ILE A 149 2.26 -13.51 -19.36
CA ILE A 149 3.42 -13.15 -20.19
C ILE A 149 4.71 -13.77 -19.64
N GLN A 150 4.92 -13.73 -18.31
CA GLN A 150 6.07 -14.36 -17.66
C GLN A 150 6.14 -15.87 -17.92
N ARG A 151 5.01 -16.58 -17.82
CA ARG A 151 4.94 -18.03 -18.14
C ARG A 151 5.25 -18.32 -19.60
N GLU A 152 4.67 -17.54 -20.52
CA GLU A 152 4.92 -17.68 -21.96
C GLU A 152 6.40 -17.44 -22.30
N MET A 153 7.03 -16.41 -21.72
CA MET A 153 8.46 -16.15 -21.90
C MET A 153 9.34 -17.27 -21.35
N ALA A 154 9.02 -17.79 -20.15
CA ALA A 154 9.73 -18.91 -19.55
C ALA A 154 9.63 -20.17 -20.44
N GLN A 155 8.44 -20.45 -20.97
CA GLN A 155 8.23 -21.58 -21.88
C GLN A 155 9.00 -21.40 -23.18
N LYS A 156 9.01 -20.20 -23.77
CA LYS A 156 9.81 -19.92 -24.99
C LYS A 156 11.30 -20.16 -24.76
N ARG A 157 11.85 -19.68 -23.63
CA ARG A 157 13.26 -19.92 -23.27
C ARG A 157 13.56 -21.39 -23.09
N MET A 158 12.71 -22.12 -22.37
CA MET A 158 12.85 -23.57 -22.19
C MET A 158 12.85 -24.31 -23.53
N MET A 159 11.96 -23.94 -24.45
CA MET A 159 11.89 -24.56 -25.79
C MET A 159 13.11 -24.26 -26.65
N ALA A 160 13.73 -23.09 -26.48
CA ALA A 160 14.96 -22.71 -27.20
C ALA A 160 16.21 -23.50 -26.73
N GLU A 161 16.15 -24.14 -25.57
CA GLU A 161 17.23 -25.00 -25.08
C GLU A 161 17.09 -26.47 -25.54
N VAL A 162 15.91 -26.88 -26.02
CA VAL A 162 15.68 -28.25 -26.53
C VAL A 162 16.64 -28.63 -27.65
N PRO A 163 16.93 -27.78 -28.66
CA PRO A 163 17.90 -28.11 -29.71
C PRO A 163 19.32 -28.37 -29.22
N LYS A 164 19.69 -27.86 -28.04
CA LYS A 164 21.02 -28.05 -27.45
C LYS A 164 21.11 -29.29 -26.57
N ALA A 165 20.01 -30.01 -26.38
CA ALA A 165 19.97 -31.23 -25.60
C ALA A 165 20.68 -32.37 -26.34
N ASP A 166 21.32 -33.26 -25.59
CA ASP A 166 21.93 -34.46 -26.14
C ASP A 166 20.90 -35.56 -26.39
N VAL A 167 19.88 -35.62 -25.54
CA VAL A 167 18.83 -36.64 -25.59
C VAL A 167 17.51 -36.14 -25.01
N VAL A 168 16.39 -36.60 -25.56
CA VAL A 168 15.05 -36.43 -24.99
C VAL A 168 14.48 -37.78 -24.55
N ILE A 169 14.20 -37.90 -23.26
CA ILE A 169 13.61 -39.09 -22.66
C ILE A 169 12.10 -38.89 -22.58
N THR A 170 11.33 -39.86 -23.08
CA THR A 170 9.87 -39.73 -23.21
C THR A 170 9.09 -40.83 -22.49
N ASN A 171 7.91 -40.45 -22.01
CA ASN A 171 6.80 -41.36 -21.73
C ASN A 171 5.76 -41.10 -22.86
N PRO A 172 5.53 -42.05 -23.78
CA PRO A 172 5.08 -41.86 -25.17
C PRO A 172 4.13 -40.73 -25.49
N THR A 173 3.11 -40.48 -24.68
CA THR A 173 2.10 -39.44 -24.94
C THR A 173 2.05 -38.37 -23.86
N HIS A 174 2.71 -38.60 -22.71
CA HIS A 174 2.45 -37.82 -21.51
C HIS A 174 3.62 -36.96 -21.06
N LEU A 175 4.87 -37.41 -21.20
CA LEU A 175 6.03 -36.69 -20.66
C LEU A 175 7.18 -36.66 -21.66
N ALA A 176 7.92 -35.55 -21.66
CA ALA A 176 9.20 -35.42 -22.32
C ALA A 176 10.16 -34.66 -21.42
N VAL A 177 11.40 -35.16 -21.29
CA VAL A 177 12.47 -34.56 -20.50
C VAL A 177 13.74 -34.52 -21.36
N ALA A 178 14.22 -33.32 -21.66
CA ALA A 178 15.44 -33.09 -22.41
C ALA A 178 16.62 -32.93 -21.47
N ILE A 179 17.70 -33.67 -21.72
CA ILE A 179 18.92 -33.67 -20.92
C ILE A 179 20.09 -33.19 -21.78
N GLN A 180 20.93 -32.35 -21.19
CA GLN A 180 22.20 -31.92 -21.76
C GLN A 180 23.33 -32.33 -20.83
N TYR A 181 24.44 -32.81 -21.41
CA TYR A 181 25.65 -33.14 -20.68
C TYR A 181 26.89 -32.89 -21.52
N ASN A 182 27.77 -32.02 -21.04
CA ASN A 182 29.10 -31.83 -21.60
C ASN A 182 30.16 -32.40 -20.63
N PRO A 183 30.84 -33.51 -20.97
CA PRO A 183 31.82 -34.13 -20.07
C PRO A 183 33.07 -33.28 -19.81
N ALA A 184 33.33 -32.24 -20.62
CA ALA A 184 34.46 -31.34 -20.40
C ALA A 184 34.19 -30.30 -19.30
N ASP A 185 32.95 -29.83 -19.18
CA ASP A 185 32.60 -28.64 -18.39
C ASP A 185 31.56 -28.90 -17.29
N MET A 186 30.86 -30.04 -17.33
CA MET A 186 29.74 -30.34 -16.44
C MET A 186 30.06 -31.51 -15.51
N GLN A 187 29.82 -31.31 -14.20
CA GLN A 187 29.95 -32.37 -13.19
C GLN A 187 28.78 -33.37 -13.24
N ALA A 188 27.63 -32.95 -13.75
CA ALA A 188 26.42 -33.77 -13.83
C ALA A 188 25.54 -33.34 -15.02
N PRO A 189 24.75 -34.26 -15.60
CA PRO A 189 23.75 -33.91 -16.62
C PRO A 189 22.69 -32.95 -16.07
N ILE A 190 22.24 -32.01 -16.91
CA ILE A 190 21.26 -30.99 -16.55
C ILE A 190 19.98 -31.20 -17.35
N VAL A 191 18.82 -31.04 -16.70
CA VAL A 191 17.52 -31.05 -17.38
C VAL A 191 17.25 -29.68 -17.99
N VAL A 192 17.40 -29.54 -19.31
CA VAL A 192 17.25 -28.26 -20.01
C VAL A 192 15.81 -27.93 -20.39
N ALA A 193 14.97 -28.97 -20.55
CA ALA A 193 13.54 -28.80 -20.76
C ALA A 193 12.76 -29.99 -20.20
N LYS A 194 11.55 -29.73 -19.70
CA LYS A 194 10.60 -30.80 -19.39
C LYS A 194 9.17 -30.34 -19.60
N GLY A 195 8.29 -31.25 -20.01
CA GLY A 195 6.90 -30.95 -20.32
C GLY A 195 5.99 -32.14 -20.08
N ALA A 196 4.70 -31.82 -19.89
CA ALA A 196 3.62 -32.80 -19.91
C ALA A 196 2.67 -32.50 -21.07
N ASP A 197 2.02 -33.54 -21.59
CA ASP A 197 0.99 -33.50 -22.62
C ASP A 197 1.39 -32.61 -23.81
N PHE A 198 0.66 -31.51 -24.06
CA PHE A 198 0.96 -30.58 -25.16
C PHE A 198 2.39 -30.02 -25.15
N ILE A 199 2.95 -29.77 -23.97
CA ILE A 199 4.34 -29.31 -23.85
C ILE A 199 5.31 -30.45 -24.20
N ALA A 200 4.99 -31.68 -23.80
CA ALA A 200 5.79 -32.85 -24.14
C ALA A 200 5.80 -33.11 -25.65
N GLU A 201 4.64 -33.01 -26.30
CA GLU A 201 4.51 -33.11 -27.76
C GLU A 201 5.36 -32.05 -28.46
N LYS A 202 5.29 -30.79 -28.02
CA LYS A 202 6.11 -29.72 -28.58
C LYS A 202 7.61 -29.95 -28.41
N ILE A 203 8.05 -30.46 -27.25
CA ILE A 203 9.46 -30.81 -27.02
C ILE A 203 9.91 -31.90 -27.99
N ARG A 204 9.08 -32.93 -28.23
CA ARG A 204 9.40 -33.99 -29.20
C ARG A 204 9.49 -33.46 -30.63
N ASN A 205 8.56 -32.60 -31.04
CA ASN A 205 8.56 -32.04 -32.39
C ASN A 205 9.84 -31.21 -32.61
N ILE A 206 10.20 -30.34 -31.66
CA ILE A 206 11.45 -29.55 -31.74
C ILE A 206 12.68 -30.47 -31.74
N ALA A 207 12.69 -31.52 -30.93
CA ALA A 207 13.78 -32.50 -30.89
C ALA A 207 13.93 -33.23 -32.24
N GLN A 208 12.83 -33.62 -32.88
CA GLN A 208 12.82 -34.23 -34.21
C GLN A 208 13.32 -33.25 -35.29
N GLU A 209 12.87 -31.99 -35.25
CA GLU A 209 13.29 -30.94 -36.19
C GLU A 209 14.78 -30.58 -36.08
N ASN A 210 15.41 -30.84 -34.93
CA ASN A 210 16.81 -30.51 -34.65
C ASN A 210 17.71 -31.75 -34.49
N ASP A 211 17.26 -32.92 -34.98
CA ASP A 211 18.01 -34.19 -34.94
C ASP A 211 18.48 -34.63 -33.53
N VAL A 212 17.75 -34.22 -32.49
CA VAL A 212 18.00 -34.66 -31.11
C VAL A 212 17.38 -36.04 -30.90
N LEU A 213 18.18 -37.00 -30.42
CA LEU A 213 17.73 -38.38 -30.25
C LEU A 213 16.63 -38.48 -29.19
N ILE A 214 15.53 -39.15 -29.54
CA ILE A 214 14.40 -39.40 -28.64
C ILE A 214 14.44 -40.87 -28.20
N ILE A 215 14.48 -41.08 -26.89
CA ILE A 215 14.50 -42.42 -26.28
C ILE A 215 13.26 -42.60 -25.41
N GLU A 216 12.58 -43.72 -25.60
CA GLU A 216 11.44 -44.09 -24.76
C GLU A 216 11.94 -44.79 -23.49
N ASN A 217 11.70 -44.17 -22.33
CA ASN A 217 11.95 -44.79 -21.03
C ASN A 217 10.93 -44.23 -20.03
N LYS A 218 9.78 -44.91 -19.92
CA LYS A 218 8.65 -44.45 -19.09
C LYS A 218 9.03 -44.27 -17.62
N PRO A 219 9.69 -45.23 -16.93
CA PRO A 219 10.08 -45.06 -15.54
C PRO A 219 11.01 -43.86 -15.32
N LEU A 220 12.05 -43.72 -16.15
CA LEU A 220 13.02 -42.63 -16.01
C LEU A 220 12.38 -41.26 -16.29
N ALA A 221 11.55 -41.15 -17.34
CA ALA A 221 10.84 -39.91 -17.66
C ALA A 221 9.91 -39.46 -16.51
N GLN A 222 9.18 -40.39 -15.89
CA GLN A 222 8.29 -40.07 -14.76
C GLN A 222 9.07 -39.55 -13.55
N VAL A 223 10.17 -40.21 -13.21
CA VAL A 223 10.98 -39.86 -12.05
C VAL A 223 11.69 -38.52 -12.27
N LEU A 224 12.32 -38.32 -13.44
CA LEU A 224 12.95 -37.05 -13.80
C LEU A 224 11.95 -35.89 -13.81
N TYR A 225 10.76 -36.10 -14.39
CA TYR A 225 9.73 -35.07 -14.43
C TYR A 225 9.26 -34.65 -13.03
N LYS A 226 9.14 -35.61 -12.11
CA LYS A 226 8.66 -35.36 -10.74
C LYS A 226 9.71 -34.70 -9.86
N ILE A 227 10.97 -35.14 -9.92
CA ILE A 227 12.00 -34.78 -8.95
C ILE A 227 12.85 -33.59 -9.41
N VAL A 228 13.15 -33.48 -10.71
CA VAL A 228 14.16 -32.53 -11.21
C VAL A 228 13.51 -31.31 -11.86
N LYS A 229 13.88 -30.09 -11.45
CA LYS A 229 13.42 -28.85 -12.09
C LYS A 229 14.21 -28.55 -13.37
N VAL A 230 13.64 -27.73 -14.25
CA VAL A 230 14.35 -27.23 -15.44
C VAL A 230 15.57 -26.41 -14.98
N ASN A 231 16.70 -26.56 -15.67
CA ASN A 231 18.02 -26.00 -15.38
C ASN A 231 18.66 -26.49 -14.07
N ASN A 232 18.21 -27.63 -13.54
CA ASN A 232 18.86 -28.27 -12.41
C ASN A 232 19.59 -29.55 -12.84
N ALA A 233 20.68 -29.86 -12.14
CA ALA A 233 21.40 -31.11 -12.28
C ALA A 233 20.52 -32.29 -11.85
N VAL A 234 20.74 -33.43 -12.50
CA VAL A 234 20.14 -34.71 -12.11
C VAL A 234 20.65 -35.09 -10.71
N PRO A 235 19.84 -35.73 -9.85
CA PRO A 235 20.28 -36.28 -8.56
C PRO A 235 21.14 -37.54 -8.75
N GLU A 236 22.04 -37.82 -7.79
CA GLU A 236 22.94 -38.98 -7.81
C GLU A 236 22.21 -40.32 -7.99
N ASP A 237 21.03 -40.46 -7.37
CA ASP A 237 20.18 -41.65 -7.46
C ASP A 237 19.80 -42.03 -8.91
N LEU A 238 19.80 -41.05 -9.83
CA LEU A 238 19.43 -41.23 -11.23
C LEU A 238 20.63 -41.18 -12.17
N TYR A 239 21.85 -40.96 -11.67
CA TYR A 239 23.06 -40.84 -12.51
C TYR A 239 23.30 -42.08 -13.33
N LYS A 240 23.16 -43.27 -12.73
CA LYS A 240 23.38 -44.51 -13.45
C LYS A 240 22.41 -44.66 -14.63
N ALA A 241 21.12 -44.43 -14.40
CA ALA A 241 20.09 -44.54 -15.43
C ALA A 241 20.25 -43.49 -16.54
N VAL A 242 20.64 -42.26 -16.20
CA VAL A 242 20.90 -41.22 -17.19
C VAL A 242 22.21 -41.48 -17.96
N ALA A 243 23.25 -41.98 -17.31
CA ALA A 243 24.52 -42.34 -17.94
C ALA A 243 24.37 -43.47 -18.95
N GLU A 244 23.56 -44.50 -18.64
CA GLU A 244 23.23 -45.58 -19.58
C GLU A 244 22.56 -45.02 -20.85
N VAL A 245 21.61 -44.10 -20.69
CA VAL A 245 20.94 -43.43 -21.82
C VAL A 245 21.91 -42.58 -22.63
N LEU A 246 22.78 -41.80 -21.98
CA LEU A 246 23.78 -40.97 -22.65
C LEU A 246 24.85 -41.83 -23.38
N ALA A 247 25.28 -42.94 -22.79
CA ALA A 247 26.22 -43.86 -23.42
C ALA A 247 25.67 -44.41 -24.74
N PHE A 248 24.40 -44.80 -24.76
CA PHE A 248 23.70 -45.24 -25.97
C PHE A 248 23.65 -44.13 -27.03
N VAL A 249 23.40 -42.88 -26.63
CA VAL A 249 23.38 -41.71 -27.55
C VAL A 249 24.77 -41.50 -28.18
N TYR A 250 25.85 -41.56 -27.40
CA TYR A 250 27.21 -41.36 -27.91
C TYR A 250 27.68 -42.52 -28.81
N GLU A 251 27.26 -43.76 -28.52
CA GLU A 251 27.53 -44.92 -29.38
C GLU A 251 26.83 -44.76 -30.74
N GLN A 252 25.55 -44.37 -30.75
CA GLN A 252 24.83 -44.07 -31.99
C GLN A 252 25.41 -42.89 -32.78
N LYS A 253 25.84 -41.81 -32.10
CA LYS A 253 26.52 -40.68 -32.75
C LYS A 253 27.86 -41.09 -33.36
N LYS A 254 28.64 -41.97 -32.70
CA LYS A 254 29.87 -42.54 -33.29
C LYS A 254 29.58 -43.33 -34.57
N ILE A 255 28.55 -44.17 -34.56
CA ILE A 255 28.16 -44.96 -35.74
C ILE A 255 27.80 -44.04 -36.94
N LYS A 256 27.11 -42.92 -36.70
CA LYS A 256 26.80 -41.91 -37.73
C LYS A 256 27.99 -41.12 -38.29
N ILE A 257 29.13 -41.08 -37.59
CA ILE A 257 30.33 -40.33 -38.03
C ILE A 257 31.25 -41.19 -38.89
N PHE A 258 31.16 -42.53 -38.78
CA PHE A 258 32.05 -43.49 -39.44
C PHE A 258 31.37 -44.36 -40.52
N GLY A 259 30.09 -44.11 -40.82
CA GLY A 259 29.35 -44.73 -41.93
C GLY A 259 28.80 -43.68 -42.88
#